data_AF-A0A8X7X4S5-F1
#
_entry.id   AF-A0A8X7X4S5-F1
#
_cell.length_a   1.000
_cell.length_b   1.000
_cell.length_c   1.000
_cell.angle_alpha   90.00
_cell.angle_beta   90.00
_cell.angle_gamma   90.00
#
_symmetry.space_group_name_H-M   'P 1'
#
loop_
_entity.id
_entity.type
_entity.pdbx_description
1 polymer ?
#
loop_
_entity_poly.entity_id
_entity_poly.type
_entity_poly.pdbx_seq_one_letter_code
_entity_poly.pdbx_strand_id
1 'polypeptide(L)'
;MVLVLAILFGIPPRTPGNLPKNLPAFLIFQCANPLVWIYSNQECDGYNNCGDCSDEAAIDMSQRLTREERIEIVLMSGERSNRVIAADFNARHPTRPPISHATVSKLLAKFRETGSVLDLPKCGRMKTVTNEETSVAVLASFSKSPQRSTRRMSLESGISRTSLRGY
;
A
#
# COMPACT_ATOMS: atom_id res chain seq x y z
N MET A 1 -19.76 -16.40 -27.57
CA MET A 1 -18.28 -16.25 -27.57
C MET A 1 -17.82 -14.95 -26.89
N VAL A 2 -18.50 -14.48 -25.83
CA VAL A 2 -18.10 -13.23 -25.12
C VAL A 2 -17.49 -13.51 -23.74
N LEU A 3 -17.79 -14.67 -23.13
CA LEU A 3 -17.27 -15.06 -21.82
C LEU A 3 -15.78 -15.50 -21.83
N VAL A 4 -15.23 -15.88 -22.98
CA VAL A 4 -13.83 -16.37 -23.07
C VAL A 4 -12.82 -15.22 -23.11
N LEU A 5 -13.21 -14.01 -23.53
CA LEU A 5 -12.32 -12.85 -23.59
C LEU A 5 -11.99 -12.24 -22.21
N ALA A 6 -12.86 -12.40 -21.21
CA ALA A 6 -12.65 -11.83 -19.88
C ALA A 6 -11.54 -12.54 -19.08
N ILE A 7 -11.23 -13.80 -19.43
CA ILE A 7 -10.23 -14.62 -18.75
C ILE A 7 -8.81 -14.32 -19.28
N LEU A 8 -8.68 -13.87 -20.53
CA LEU A 8 -7.39 -13.55 -21.16
C LEU A 8 -6.92 -12.11 -20.91
N PHE A 9 -7.84 -11.16 -20.78
CA PHE A 9 -7.51 -9.74 -20.61
C PHE A 9 -7.74 -9.19 -19.19
N GLY A 10 -8.32 -10.00 -18.30
CA GLY A 10 -8.79 -9.53 -17.00
C GLY A 10 -9.99 -8.59 -17.15
N ILE A 11 -10.88 -8.58 -16.16
CA ILE A 11 -11.90 -7.54 -16.06
C ILE A 11 -11.13 -6.23 -15.80
N PRO A 12 -11.27 -5.19 -16.65
CA PRO A 12 -10.62 -3.91 -16.37
C PRO A 12 -11.07 -3.45 -14.98
N PRO A 13 -10.14 -2.95 -14.14
CA PRO A 13 -10.50 -2.51 -12.79
C PRO A 13 -11.64 -1.51 -12.92
N ARG A 14 -12.73 -1.76 -12.17
CA ARG A 14 -13.88 -0.85 -12.16
C ARG A 14 -13.36 0.50 -11.68
N THR A 15 -13.30 1.46 -12.60
CA THR A 15 -12.94 2.83 -12.25
C THR A 15 -14.03 3.36 -11.31
N PRO A 16 -13.66 3.94 -10.16
CA PRO A 16 -14.65 4.57 -9.30
C PRO A 16 -15.41 5.64 -10.10
N GLY A 17 -16.73 5.69 -9.95
CA GLY A 17 -17.61 6.56 -10.76
C GLY A 17 -17.29 8.06 -10.66
N ASN A 18 -16.46 8.46 -9.69
CA ASN A 18 -16.07 9.84 -9.40
C ASN A 18 -14.65 10.18 -9.89
N LEU A 19 -13.95 9.26 -10.58
CA LEU A 19 -12.59 9.49 -11.05
C LEU A 19 -12.60 10.38 -12.31
N PRO A 20 -11.87 11.52 -12.32
CA PRO A 20 -11.76 12.34 -13.51
C PRO A 20 -11.15 11.54 -14.67
N LYS A 21 -11.86 11.45 -15.80
CA LYS A 21 -11.49 10.61 -16.95
C LYS A 21 -10.11 10.93 -17.58
N ASN A 22 -9.55 12.10 -17.26
CA ASN A 22 -8.29 12.59 -17.82
C ASN A 22 -7.11 12.50 -16.84
N LEU A 23 -7.29 11.88 -15.67
CA LEU A 23 -6.24 11.80 -14.67
C LEU A 23 -5.31 10.61 -14.96
N PRO A 24 -3.98 10.83 -15.11
CA PRO A 24 -3.04 9.75 -15.36
C PRO A 24 -3.03 8.70 -14.25
N ALA A 25 -3.04 7.42 -14.61
CA ALA A 25 -3.14 6.31 -13.65
C ALA A 25 -2.01 6.28 -12.61
N PHE A 26 -0.83 6.82 -12.91
CA PHE A 26 0.31 6.81 -11.98
C PHE A 26 0.22 7.87 -10.87
N LEU A 27 -0.74 8.81 -10.95
CA LEU A 27 -1.01 9.81 -9.90
C LEU A 27 -2.06 9.34 -8.89
N ILE A 28 -2.61 8.14 -9.09
CA ILE A 28 -3.81 7.67 -8.42
C ILE A 28 -3.49 6.34 -7.75
N PHE A 29 -3.77 6.26 -6.46
CA PHE A 29 -3.82 5.01 -5.72
C PHE A 29 -5.27 4.59 -5.55
N GLN A 30 -5.57 3.33 -5.90
CA GLN A 30 -6.86 2.73 -5.55
C GLN A 30 -6.75 2.08 -4.18
N CYS A 31 -7.63 2.48 -3.27
CA CYS A 31 -7.78 1.84 -1.97
C CYS A 31 -8.31 0.41 -2.14
N ALA A 32 -8.25 -0.42 -1.08
CA ALA A 32 -8.85 -1.77 -1.15
C ALA A 32 -10.36 -1.71 -1.40
N ASN A 33 -11.02 -0.66 -0.92
CA ASN A 33 -12.35 -0.28 -1.41
C ASN A 33 -12.28 0.36 -2.81
N PRO A 34 -12.82 -0.27 -3.87
CA PRO A 34 -12.76 0.25 -5.24
C PRO A 34 -13.58 1.53 -5.45
N LEU A 35 -14.38 1.95 -4.47
CA LEU A 35 -15.12 3.22 -4.50
C LEU A 35 -14.28 4.42 -4.01
N VAL A 36 -13.15 4.16 -3.36
CA VAL A 36 -12.27 5.18 -2.76
C VAL A 36 -10.93 5.18 -3.47
N TRP A 37 -10.41 6.38 -3.74
CA TRP A 37 -9.11 6.59 -4.36
C TRP A 37 -8.46 7.80 -3.70
N ILE A 38 -7.13 7.81 -3.70
CA ILE A 38 -6.32 8.90 -3.17
C ILE A 38 -5.21 9.24 -4.19
N TYR A 39 -4.48 10.32 -3.96
CA TYR A 39 -3.32 10.62 -4.78
C TYR A 39 -2.15 9.70 -4.38
N SER A 40 -1.33 9.28 -5.36
CA SER A 40 -0.21 8.36 -5.09
C SER A 40 0.87 8.91 -4.15
N ASN A 41 0.91 10.23 -3.92
CA ASN A 41 1.78 10.85 -2.91
C ASN A 41 1.20 10.79 -1.48
N GLN A 42 -0.06 10.38 -1.33
CA GLN A 42 -0.75 10.13 -0.07
C GLN A 42 -0.67 8.64 0.32
N GLU A 43 0.04 7.83 -0.48
CA GLU A 43 0.42 6.48 -0.08
C GLU A 43 1.50 6.57 1.00
N CYS A 44 1.23 5.98 2.16
CA CYS A 44 2.18 5.76 3.24
C CYS A 44 2.70 7.07 3.85
N ASP A 45 1.81 8.07 3.96
CA ASP A 45 2.11 9.41 4.46
C ASP A 45 1.82 9.57 5.97
N GLY A 46 1.35 8.51 6.62
CA GLY A 46 1.03 8.46 8.04
C GLY A 46 -0.43 8.80 8.36
N TYR A 47 -1.27 9.04 7.34
CA TYR A 47 -2.69 9.34 7.49
C TYR A 47 -3.56 8.28 6.79
N ASN A 48 -4.66 7.88 7.42
CA ASN A 48 -5.62 6.95 6.82
C ASN A 48 -6.55 7.70 5.84
N ASN A 49 -6.03 8.03 4.66
CA ASN A 49 -6.74 8.74 3.60
C ASN A 49 -7.76 7.81 2.89
N CYS A 50 -7.52 6.49 2.87
CA CYS A 50 -8.46 5.52 2.31
C CYS A 50 -9.66 5.21 3.23
N GLY A 51 -9.58 5.53 4.53
CA GLY A 51 -10.55 5.15 5.56
C GLY A 51 -10.44 3.68 6.02
N ASP A 52 -9.74 2.83 5.28
CA ASP A 52 -9.50 1.41 5.58
C ASP A 52 -8.01 1.07 5.77
N CYS A 53 -7.14 2.09 5.88
CA CYS A 53 -5.68 1.98 6.05
C CYS A 53 -4.95 1.23 4.91
N SER A 54 -5.60 1.05 3.74
CA SER A 54 -4.95 0.44 2.57
C SER A 54 -3.76 1.24 2.06
N ASP A 55 -3.79 2.55 2.28
CA ASP A 55 -2.75 3.51 1.96
C ASP A 55 -1.59 3.53 2.95
N GLU A 56 -1.77 3.01 4.17
CA GLU A 56 -0.78 3.10 5.25
C GLU A 56 -0.10 1.76 5.59
N ALA A 57 -0.21 0.78 4.69
CA ALA A 57 0.19 -0.61 4.91
C ALA A 57 1.72 -0.87 5.01
N ALA A 58 2.53 0.16 5.31
CA ALA A 58 3.98 0.14 5.30
C ALA A 58 4.62 -0.04 6.69
N ILE A 59 4.17 -0.99 7.53
CA ILE A 59 4.94 -1.32 8.75
C ILE A 59 5.23 -2.81 8.85
N ASP A 60 6.52 -3.09 8.68
CA ASP A 60 7.25 -4.31 9.01
C ASP A 60 6.81 -4.91 10.36
N MET A 61 6.18 -6.10 10.30
CA MET A 61 5.93 -6.94 11.47
C MET A 61 7.16 -7.84 11.67
N SER A 62 8.15 -7.28 12.40
CA SER A 62 9.35 -8.00 12.82
C SER A 62 8.95 -9.22 13.68
N GLN A 63 9.56 -10.36 13.32
CA GLN A 63 9.15 -11.74 13.62
C GLN A 63 7.79 -12.08 13.02
N ARG A 64 7.81 -12.61 11.79
CA ARG A 64 6.63 -13.01 11.01
C ARG A 64 5.78 -14.03 11.79
N LEU A 65 4.84 -13.51 12.56
CA LEU A 65 3.69 -14.25 13.04
C LEU A 65 2.98 -14.86 11.83
N THR A 66 2.78 -16.17 11.82
CA THR A 66 1.96 -16.84 10.81
C THR A 66 0.50 -16.39 10.94
N ARG A 67 -0.31 -16.67 9.92
CA ARG A 67 -1.75 -16.35 9.95
C ARG A 67 -2.42 -17.00 11.16
N GLU A 68 -2.06 -18.24 11.45
CA GLU A 68 -2.59 -19.05 12.55
C GLU A 68 -2.19 -18.45 13.90
N GLU A 69 -0.92 -18.07 14.07
CA GLU A 69 -0.45 -17.43 15.31
C GLU A 69 -1.15 -16.08 15.54
N ARG A 70 -1.46 -15.33 14.49
CA ARG A 70 -2.23 -14.08 14.60
C ARG A 70 -3.66 -14.33 15.06
N ILE A 71 -4.31 -15.34 14.50
CA ILE A 71 -5.66 -15.74 14.90
C ILE A 71 -5.64 -16.13 16.39
N GLU A 72 -4.65 -16.90 16.82
CA GLU A 72 -4.51 -17.28 18.23
C GLU A 72 -4.38 -16.07 19.15
N ILE A 73 -3.53 -15.09 18.80
CA ILE A 73 -3.38 -13.85 19.57
C ILE A 73 -4.70 -13.08 19.66
N VAL A 74 -5.45 -12.99 18.56
CA VAL A 74 -6.77 -12.34 18.53
C VAL A 74 -7.75 -13.07 19.45
N LEU A 75 -7.79 -14.41 19.41
CA LEU A 75 -8.64 -15.22 20.29
C LEU A 75 -8.24 -15.08 21.78
N MET A 76 -6.95 -14.87 22.07
CA MET A 76 -6.47 -14.62 23.43
C MET A 76 -6.75 -13.21 23.95
N SER A 77 -7.08 -12.25 23.07
CA SER A 77 -7.08 -10.82 23.40
C SER A 77 -8.06 -10.47 24.52
N GLY A 78 -9.32 -10.91 24.44
CA GLY A 78 -10.33 -10.72 25.48
C GLY A 78 -10.24 -9.34 26.17
N GLU A 79 -10.34 -9.34 27.51
CA GLU A 79 -10.05 -8.16 28.37
C GLU A 79 -8.62 -8.18 28.93
N ARG A 80 -7.72 -9.00 28.35
CA ARG A 80 -6.36 -9.17 28.86
C ARG A 80 -5.46 -8.03 28.40
N SER A 81 -4.44 -7.72 29.21
CA SER A 81 -3.41 -6.76 28.79
C SER A 81 -2.48 -7.35 27.74
N ASN A 82 -1.94 -6.51 26.85
CA ASN A 82 -0.99 -6.93 25.80
C ASN A 82 0.25 -7.67 26.36
N ARG A 83 0.67 -7.34 27.59
CA ARG A 83 1.79 -8.01 28.27
C ARG A 83 1.44 -9.45 28.67
N VAL A 84 0.25 -9.66 29.22
CA VAL A 84 -0.24 -11.00 29.59
C VAL A 84 -0.41 -11.85 28.34
N ILE A 85 -1.01 -11.31 27.28
CA ILE A 85 -1.19 -12.02 26.01
C ILE A 85 0.16 -12.45 25.42
N ALA A 86 1.17 -11.57 25.44
CA ALA A 86 2.50 -11.91 24.95
C ALA A 86 3.17 -13.01 25.81
N ALA A 87 3.04 -12.94 27.13
CA ALA A 87 3.57 -13.95 28.05
C ALA A 87 2.91 -15.31 27.84
N ASP A 88 1.57 -15.34 27.79
CA ASP A 88 0.80 -16.56 27.55
C ASP A 88 1.08 -17.18 26.18
N PHE A 89 1.22 -16.34 25.15
CA PHE A 89 1.62 -16.77 23.81
C PHE A 89 3.01 -17.40 23.86
N ASN A 90 4.01 -16.71 24.43
CA ASN A 90 5.39 -17.21 24.47
C ASN A 90 5.51 -18.51 25.29
N ALA A 91 4.72 -18.66 26.35
CA ALA A 91 4.67 -19.88 27.14
C ALA A 91 4.11 -21.08 26.36
N ARG A 92 3.14 -20.85 25.46
CA ARG A 92 2.56 -21.89 24.58
C ARG A 92 3.45 -22.25 23.40
N HIS A 93 4.36 -21.35 23.01
CA HIS A 93 5.23 -21.50 21.84
C HIS A 93 6.72 -21.45 22.23
N PRO A 94 7.22 -22.37 23.07
CA PRO A 94 8.57 -22.32 23.62
C PRO A 94 9.67 -22.55 22.57
N THR A 95 9.34 -23.18 21.44
CA THR A 95 10.28 -23.44 20.33
C THR A 95 10.48 -22.22 19.42
N ARG A 96 9.69 -21.16 19.62
CA ARG A 96 9.73 -19.96 18.80
C ARG A 96 10.47 -18.83 19.54
N PRO A 97 11.09 -17.88 18.81
CA PRO A 97 11.55 -16.63 19.40
C PRO A 97 10.42 -15.87 20.10
N PRO A 98 10.61 -15.39 21.34
CA PRO A 98 9.55 -14.73 22.08
C PRO A 98 9.13 -13.42 21.40
N ILE A 99 7.81 -13.21 21.28
CA ILE A 99 7.27 -11.94 20.81
C ILE A 99 7.19 -10.91 21.93
N SER A 100 7.27 -9.65 21.52
CA SER A 100 7.07 -8.51 22.40
C SER A 100 5.59 -8.15 22.56
N HIS A 101 5.23 -7.50 23.67
CA HIS A 101 3.88 -6.93 23.86
C HIS A 101 3.56 -5.83 22.81
N ALA A 102 4.57 -5.19 22.23
CA ALA A 102 4.39 -4.21 21.16
C ALA A 102 3.89 -4.89 19.87
N THR A 103 4.37 -6.09 19.57
CA THR A 103 3.89 -6.92 18.45
C THR A 103 2.41 -7.25 18.62
N VAL A 104 1.99 -7.62 19.84
CA VAL A 104 0.58 -7.85 20.18
C VAL A 104 -0.24 -6.56 20.00
N SER A 105 0.25 -5.43 20.52
CA SER A 105 -0.42 -4.14 20.42
C SER A 105 -0.67 -3.72 18.97
N LYS A 106 0.34 -3.85 18.10
CA LYS A 106 0.23 -3.52 16.67
C LYS A 106 -0.78 -4.42 15.96
N LEU A 107 -0.72 -5.73 16.22
CA LEU A 107 -1.65 -6.68 15.61
C LEU A 107 -3.11 -6.40 16.03
N LEU A 108 -3.35 -6.18 17.32
CA LEU A 108 -4.71 -5.92 17.83
C LEU A 108 -5.25 -4.56 17.38
N ALA A 109 -4.40 -3.53 17.29
CA ALA A 109 -4.80 -2.24 16.75
C ALA A 109 -5.26 -2.38 15.29
N LYS A 110 -4.43 -3.02 14.45
CA LYS A 110 -4.77 -3.31 13.05
C LYS A 110 -6.03 -4.15 12.92
N PHE A 111 -6.20 -5.17 13.77
CA PHE A 111 -7.38 -6.02 13.75
C PHE A 111 -8.66 -5.27 14.13
N ARG A 112 -8.60 -4.39 15.14
CA ARG A 112 -9.74 -3.54 15.54
C ARG A 112 -10.15 -2.57 14.44
N GLU A 113 -9.19 -2.08 13.67
CA GLU A 113 -9.42 -1.16 12.57
C GLU A 113 -9.94 -1.86 11.31
N THR A 114 -9.29 -2.94 10.88
CA THR A 114 -9.54 -3.58 9.57
C THR A 114 -10.39 -4.85 9.63
N GLY A 115 -10.57 -5.44 10.82
CA GLY A 115 -11.19 -6.76 11.00
C GLY A 115 -10.37 -7.93 10.44
N SER A 116 -9.15 -7.69 9.94
CA SER A 116 -8.35 -8.68 9.22
C SER A 116 -7.05 -9.05 9.94
N VAL A 117 -6.75 -10.36 9.94
CA VAL A 117 -5.46 -10.90 10.41
C VAL A 117 -4.42 -11.01 9.29
N LEU A 118 -4.83 -10.86 8.03
CA LEU A 118 -3.95 -10.98 6.87
C LEU A 118 -2.92 -9.84 6.85
N ASP A 119 -1.76 -10.12 6.26
CA ASP A 119 -0.81 -9.06 5.93
C ASP A 119 -1.47 -8.07 4.97
N LEU A 120 -1.29 -6.77 5.24
CA LEU A 120 -1.65 -5.79 4.22
C LEU A 120 -0.59 -5.84 3.11
N PRO A 121 -0.98 -5.52 1.87
CA PRO A 121 -0.03 -5.35 0.77
C PRO A 121 1.08 -4.37 1.18
N LYS A 122 2.34 -4.76 1.01
CA LYS A 122 3.47 -3.89 1.36
C LYS A 122 3.50 -2.69 0.41
N CYS A 123 3.54 -1.48 0.98
CA CYS A 123 3.92 -0.29 0.24
C CYS A 123 5.33 -0.47 -0.33
N GLY A 124 5.48 -0.17 -1.62
CA GLY A 124 6.80 -0.17 -2.26
C GLY A 124 7.70 0.91 -1.66
N ARG A 125 8.97 0.92 -2.07
CA ARG A 125 9.86 2.05 -1.79
C ARG A 125 9.22 3.32 -2.37
N MET A 126 8.95 4.31 -1.52
CA MET A 126 8.55 5.66 -1.94
C MET A 126 9.46 6.11 -3.09
N LYS A 127 8.87 6.42 -4.25
CA LYS A 127 9.63 6.99 -5.37
C LYS A 127 10.14 8.35 -4.92
N THR A 128 11.45 8.44 -4.71
CA THR A 128 12.10 9.66 -4.26
C THR A 128 12.12 10.62 -5.44
N VAL A 129 11.46 11.78 -5.30
CA VAL A 129 11.49 12.95 -6.21
C VAL A 129 10.59 12.73 -7.46
N THR A 130 9.65 13.63 -7.79
CA THR A 130 9.85 15.08 -7.93
C THR A 130 8.62 15.89 -7.49
N ASN A 131 8.82 17.10 -6.96
CA ASN A 131 7.79 18.09 -6.62
C ASN A 131 6.59 18.10 -7.58
N GLU A 132 5.40 18.48 -7.08
CA GLU A 132 4.18 18.60 -7.88
C GLU A 132 4.43 19.36 -9.20
N GLU A 133 5.10 20.51 -9.14
CA GLU A 133 5.48 21.31 -10.31
C GLU A 133 6.34 20.55 -11.33
N THR A 134 7.26 19.71 -10.86
CA THR A 134 8.16 18.95 -11.75
C THR A 134 7.43 17.75 -12.36
N SER A 135 6.53 17.11 -11.61
CA SER A 135 5.64 16.08 -12.16
C SER A 135 4.73 16.65 -13.25
N VAL A 136 4.13 17.82 -13.02
CA VAL A 136 3.28 18.53 -13.99
C VAL A 136 4.09 18.94 -15.22
N ALA A 137 5.30 19.47 -15.05
CA ALA A 137 6.16 19.85 -16.16
C ALA A 137 6.57 18.65 -17.03
N VAL A 138 6.95 17.53 -16.41
CA VAL A 138 7.28 16.28 -17.13
C VAL A 138 6.07 15.79 -17.91
N LEU A 139 4.89 15.79 -17.30
CA LEU A 139 3.66 15.35 -17.98
C LEU A 139 3.29 16.24 -19.15
N ALA A 140 3.33 17.55 -18.96
CA ALA A 140 3.06 18.53 -20.01
C ALA A 140 4.05 18.39 -21.19
N SER A 141 5.27 17.93 -20.93
CA SER A 141 6.27 17.75 -21.98
C SER A 141 6.06 16.46 -22.79
N PHE A 142 5.65 15.36 -22.16
CA PHE A 142 5.28 14.12 -22.85
C PHE A 142 3.98 14.25 -23.64
N SER A 143 2.99 14.99 -23.12
CA SER A 143 1.74 15.25 -23.85
C SER A 143 1.97 16.06 -25.14
N LYS A 144 2.89 17.03 -25.10
CA LYS A 144 3.29 17.82 -26.27
C LYS A 144 4.12 17.04 -27.29
N SER A 145 4.85 16.01 -26.86
CA SER A 145 5.74 15.24 -27.74
C SER A 145 5.92 13.80 -27.26
N PRO A 146 4.98 12.90 -27.60
CA PRO A 146 4.97 11.53 -27.09
C PRO A 146 6.18 10.70 -27.52
N GLN A 147 6.78 11.02 -28.66
CA GLN A 147 7.93 10.30 -29.24
C GLN A 147 9.29 10.83 -28.76
N ARG A 148 9.30 11.76 -27.79
CA ARG A 148 10.54 12.41 -27.37
C ARG A 148 11.39 11.46 -26.51
N SER A 149 12.68 11.43 -26.79
CA SER A 149 13.62 10.57 -26.04
C SER A 149 13.75 11.00 -24.58
N THR A 150 13.70 10.02 -23.67
CA THR A 150 13.99 10.20 -22.23
C THR A 150 15.37 10.83 -21.98
N ARG A 151 16.34 10.63 -22.89
CA ARG A 151 17.65 11.28 -22.83
C ARG A 151 17.56 12.80 -23.02
N ARG A 152 16.78 13.25 -24.01
CA ARG A 152 16.57 14.67 -24.30
C ARG A 152 15.83 15.35 -23.14
N MET A 153 14.80 14.67 -22.63
CA MET A 153 13.99 15.16 -21.52
C MET A 153 14.80 15.31 -20.23
N SER A 154 15.71 14.39 -19.96
CA SER A 154 16.59 14.45 -18.78
C SER A 154 17.48 15.70 -18.79
N LEU A 155 17.99 16.08 -19.96
CA LEU A 155 18.82 17.27 -20.13
C LEU A 155 18.03 18.58 -19.94
N GLU A 156 16.76 18.60 -20.35
CA GLU A 156 15.94 19.81 -20.33
C GLU A 156 15.24 20.03 -18.99
N SER A 157 14.81 18.95 -18.33
CA SER A 157 14.11 19.01 -17.04
C SER A 157 15.04 18.92 -15.82
N GLY A 158 16.31 18.55 -16.02
CA GLY A 158 17.25 18.25 -14.93
C GLY A 158 16.93 16.96 -14.15
N ILE A 159 15.91 16.21 -14.57
CA ILE A 159 15.48 14.97 -13.91
C ILE A 159 16.29 13.80 -14.46
N SER A 160 16.69 12.88 -13.59
CA SER A 160 17.49 11.72 -14.02
C SER A 160 16.72 10.85 -15.02
N ARG A 161 17.42 10.28 -16.00
CA ARG A 161 16.83 9.33 -16.96
C ARG A 161 16.13 8.15 -16.29
N THR A 162 16.63 7.71 -15.13
CA THR A 162 16.07 6.60 -14.36
C THR A 162 14.74 6.99 -13.72
N SER A 163 14.66 8.21 -13.19
CA SER A 163 13.42 8.79 -12.65
C SER A 163 12.38 9.02 -13.75
N LEU A 164 12.79 9.50 -14.94
CA LEU A 164 11.91 9.70 -16.09
C LEU A 164 11.30 8.41 -16.66
N ARG A 165 11.87 7.24 -16.37
CA ARG A 165 11.28 5.93 -16.70
C ARG A 165 10.23 5.49 -15.68
N GLY A 166 10.16 6.16 -14.54
CA GLY A 166 9.23 5.90 -13.46
C GLY A 166 7.98 6.78 -13.49
N TYR A 167 7.93 7.78 -14.38
CA TYR A 167 6.72 8.51 -14.80
C TYR A 167 6.08 7.77 -15.97
#